data_AF-A0A1H5AW75-F1
#
_entry.id   AF-A0A1H5AW75-F1
#
_cell.length_a   1.000
_cell.length_b   1.000
_cell.length_c   1.000
_cell.angle_alpha   90.00
_cell.angle_beta   90.00
_cell.angle_gamma   90.00
#
_symmetry.space_group_name_H-M   'P 1'
#
loop_
_entity.id
_entity.type
_entity.pdbx_description
1 polymer ?
#
loop_
_entity_poly.entity_id
_entity_poly.type
_entity_poly.pdbx_seq_one_letter_code
_entity_poly.pdbx_strand_id
1 'polypeptide(L)'
;MHPRMSVDKAYFTVGATVSTYDLGADTADPGQDWQLGAAWGGLPPGWEEGIDAAVDLGQAHLYVFRGTEYVRIPFATQTVDDGYPLTIRDNWTGLSFDTVDAVMNWADGKLYFFSGPQYVRYDIAADRQDPGYPKPIADGWTGVTADWIGEGIDGALNPGNGRAYFFKGTEYTAIDWHTKKQQDGYPLTTADQWPGLTGPYDAIWSNAPTAPPSSSKASPFRQSYGEFATASETATGVPALVTLGQAALESGWGTAAPGNNFFGIKAKATDPPETRQLLRTQEVLDRPDVQFPEVISVTQRPDGKYLYVVRDWFRVYASPEESFTAHGNYLRNNARYAPAFDHTDDPYAFARAVADAGYATATNYYDSLASVMRNIEAAA
;
A
#
# COMPACT_ATOMS: atom_id res chain seq x y z
N MET A 1 27.46 -3.87 -9.01
CA MET A 1 26.76 -2.70 -8.42
C MET A 1 25.62 -3.32 -7.63
N HIS A 2 25.71 -3.34 -6.30
CA HIS A 2 24.79 -4.12 -5.46
C HIS A 2 23.38 -3.51 -5.50
N PRO A 3 22.30 -4.31 -5.56
CA PRO A 3 20.95 -3.77 -5.52
C PRO A 3 20.74 -3.09 -4.16
N ARG A 4 20.55 -1.77 -4.17
CA ARG A 4 20.01 -1.08 -3.00
C ARG A 4 18.57 -1.54 -2.84
N MET A 5 18.22 -2.03 -1.66
CA MET A 5 16.83 -2.31 -1.34
C MET A 5 16.05 -1.00 -1.42
N SER A 6 15.05 -0.92 -2.30
CA SER A 6 14.29 0.30 -2.61
C SER A 6 12.87 0.13 -2.07
N VAL A 7 12.25 1.24 -1.64
CA VAL A 7 11.03 1.27 -0.82
C VAL A 7 9.75 0.66 -1.44
N ASP A 8 9.79 0.14 -2.66
CA ASP A 8 8.65 -0.49 -3.35
C ASP A 8 9.04 -1.81 -4.05
N LYS A 9 9.99 -2.55 -3.48
CA LYS A 9 10.49 -3.80 -4.06
C LYS A 9 10.07 -5.04 -3.26
N ALA A 10 9.80 -6.10 -4.01
CA ALA A 10 9.70 -7.46 -3.50
C ALA A 10 10.79 -8.33 -4.13
N TYR A 11 11.16 -9.40 -3.44
CA TYR A 11 12.28 -10.27 -3.79
C TYR A 11 11.82 -11.71 -3.73
N PHE A 12 12.19 -12.48 -4.76
CA PHE A 12 11.73 -13.85 -4.97
C PHE A 12 12.95 -14.72 -5.28
N THR A 13 13.11 -15.85 -4.59
CA THR A 13 14.28 -16.72 -4.78
C THR A 13 13.93 -18.03 -5.45
N VAL A 14 14.82 -18.48 -6.35
CA VAL A 14 14.87 -19.85 -6.87
C VAL A 14 16.32 -20.31 -6.78
N GLY A 15 16.59 -21.19 -5.83
CA GLY A 15 17.93 -21.51 -5.34
C GLY A 15 18.71 -20.24 -4.98
N ALA A 16 19.89 -20.12 -5.59
CA ALA A 16 20.79 -18.98 -5.41
C ALA A 16 20.31 -17.67 -6.06
N THR A 17 19.33 -17.75 -6.97
CA THR A 17 18.94 -16.64 -7.83
C THR A 17 17.81 -15.85 -7.19
N VAL A 18 17.96 -14.52 -7.16
CA VAL A 18 16.94 -13.61 -6.67
C VAL A 18 16.46 -12.70 -7.79
N SER A 19 15.17 -12.75 -8.06
CA SER A 19 14.48 -11.81 -8.94
C SER A 19 13.89 -10.67 -8.11
N THR A 20 14.08 -9.44 -8.59
CA THR A 20 13.53 -8.23 -7.95
C THR A 20 12.28 -7.82 -8.70
N TYR A 21 11.20 -7.61 -7.97
CA TYR A 21 9.92 -7.16 -8.49
C TYR A 21 9.65 -5.72 -8.07
N ASP A 22 9.37 -4.85 -9.04
CA ASP A 22 8.91 -3.49 -8.81
C ASP A 22 7.40 -3.48 -8.62
N LEU A 23 6.96 -3.22 -7.38
CA LEU A 23 5.54 -3.18 -7.05
C LEU A 23 4.84 -1.94 -7.63
N GLY A 24 5.58 -0.86 -7.89
CA GLY A 24 5.03 0.36 -8.47
C GLY A 24 4.92 0.29 -10.00
N ALA A 25 5.87 -0.38 -10.65
CA ALA A 25 5.87 -0.59 -12.09
C ALA A 25 5.19 -1.90 -12.54
N ASP A 26 4.77 -2.76 -11.59
CA ASP A 26 4.09 -4.04 -11.82
C ASP A 26 4.89 -4.98 -12.75
N THR A 27 6.19 -5.07 -12.54
CA THR A 27 7.10 -5.86 -13.37
C THR A 27 8.31 -6.35 -12.58
N ALA A 28 8.76 -7.57 -12.88
CA ALA A 28 10.12 -7.98 -12.54
C ALA A 28 11.13 -7.10 -13.29
N ASP A 29 12.25 -6.75 -12.65
CA ASP A 29 13.34 -6.00 -13.28
C ASP A 29 14.03 -6.88 -14.34
N PRO A 30 13.80 -6.69 -15.65
CA PRO A 30 14.19 -7.67 -16.65
C PRO A 30 15.72 -7.80 -16.74
N GLY A 31 16.23 -9.02 -16.52
CA GLY A 31 17.67 -9.31 -16.63
C GLY A 31 18.54 -8.76 -15.50
N GLN A 32 17.94 -8.38 -14.37
CA GLN A 32 18.65 -7.93 -13.17
C GLN A 32 18.63 -8.96 -12.02
N ASP A 33 18.41 -10.23 -12.33
CA ASP A 33 18.58 -11.28 -11.33
C ASP A 33 19.98 -11.21 -10.70
N TRP A 34 20.03 -11.40 -9.40
CA TRP A 34 21.27 -11.38 -8.64
C TRP A 34 21.41 -12.63 -7.79
N GLN A 35 22.64 -12.95 -7.41
CA GLN A 35 22.96 -14.19 -6.70
C GLN A 35 23.15 -13.92 -5.21
N LEU A 36 22.57 -14.75 -4.34
CA LEU A 36 22.67 -14.61 -2.88
C LEU A 36 24.11 -14.45 -2.40
N GLY A 37 24.99 -15.39 -2.79
CA GLY A 37 26.41 -15.37 -2.40
C GLY A 37 27.24 -14.22 -3.00
N ALA A 38 26.73 -13.56 -4.05
CA ALA A 38 27.35 -12.36 -4.61
C ALA A 38 26.83 -11.08 -3.94
N ALA A 39 25.58 -11.09 -3.46
CA ALA A 39 24.93 -9.94 -2.84
C ALA A 39 25.28 -9.81 -1.36
N TRP A 40 25.45 -10.93 -0.65
CA TRP A 40 25.66 -10.95 0.80
C TRP A 40 26.98 -11.63 1.16
N GLY A 41 27.90 -10.87 1.73
CA GLY A 41 29.18 -11.38 2.22
C GLY A 41 29.01 -12.18 3.52
N GLY A 42 29.79 -13.24 3.69
CA GLY A 42 29.83 -14.00 4.95
C GLY A 42 28.63 -14.91 5.19
N LEU A 43 27.86 -15.25 4.16
CA LEU A 43 26.83 -16.28 4.27
C LEU A 43 27.43 -17.61 4.78
N PRO A 44 26.72 -18.34 5.67
CA PRO A 44 27.17 -19.65 6.12
C PRO A 44 27.29 -20.64 4.94
N PRO A 45 28.22 -21.61 4.98
CA PRO A 45 28.42 -22.54 3.88
C PRO A 45 27.12 -23.22 3.42
N GLY A 46 26.89 -23.18 2.12
CA GLY A 46 25.70 -23.71 1.46
C GLY A 46 24.57 -22.70 1.32
N TRP A 47 24.47 -21.65 2.15
CA TRP A 47 23.36 -20.67 2.11
C TRP A 47 23.36 -19.82 0.85
N GLU A 48 24.49 -19.75 0.15
CA GLU A 48 24.61 -19.21 -1.18
C GLU A 48 23.76 -19.96 -2.23
N GLU A 49 23.34 -21.20 -1.96
CA GLU A 49 22.54 -22.03 -2.85
C GLU A 49 21.02 -21.87 -2.67
N GLY A 50 20.58 -21.22 -1.59
CA GLY A 50 19.16 -21.03 -1.28
C GLY A 50 18.90 -20.74 0.19
N ILE A 51 17.74 -20.18 0.47
CA ILE A 51 17.24 -19.77 1.79
C ILE A 51 15.75 -20.16 1.90
N ASP A 52 15.23 -20.24 3.13
CA ASP A 52 13.84 -20.67 3.36
C ASP A 52 12.91 -19.47 3.59
N ALA A 53 13.40 -18.41 4.22
CA ALA A 53 12.63 -17.18 4.42
C ALA A 53 13.53 -15.97 4.65
N ALA A 54 12.98 -14.77 4.47
CA ALA A 54 13.63 -13.54 4.90
C ALA A 54 12.59 -12.50 5.32
N VAL A 55 12.98 -11.58 6.21
CA VAL A 55 12.13 -10.44 6.59
C VAL A 55 12.94 -9.20 6.93
N ASP A 56 12.45 -8.07 6.45
CA ASP A 56 12.85 -6.74 6.91
C ASP A 56 11.89 -6.28 8.01
N LEU A 57 12.44 -5.96 9.18
CA LEU A 57 11.67 -5.51 10.35
C LEU A 57 11.35 -4.00 10.31
N GLY A 58 11.89 -3.26 9.33
CA GLY A 58 11.82 -1.79 9.27
C GLY A 58 12.93 -1.14 10.08
N GLN A 59 14.01 -1.91 10.29
CA GLN A 59 15.21 -1.50 11.01
C GLN A 59 16.41 -1.52 10.06
N ALA A 60 17.64 -1.54 10.59
CA ALA A 60 18.85 -1.47 9.78
C ALA A 60 19.31 -2.82 9.16
N HIS A 61 18.53 -3.90 9.32
CA HIS A 61 18.96 -5.26 9.00
C HIS A 61 17.88 -6.08 8.30
N LEU A 62 18.32 -6.98 7.41
CA LEU A 62 17.56 -8.12 6.92
C LEU A 62 17.85 -9.32 7.83
N TYR A 63 16.80 -10.09 8.14
CA TYR A 63 16.91 -11.38 8.80
C TYR A 63 16.61 -12.47 7.78
N VAL A 64 17.52 -13.43 7.64
CA VAL A 64 17.44 -14.50 6.63
C VAL A 64 17.50 -15.84 7.35
N PHE A 65 16.60 -16.75 7.01
CA PHE A 65 16.37 -18.02 7.70
C PHE A 65 16.70 -19.19 6.76
N ARG A 66 17.31 -20.23 7.33
CA ARG A 66 17.47 -21.52 6.66
C ARG A 66 17.63 -22.65 7.67
N GLY A 67 16.87 -23.71 7.48
CA GLY A 67 16.77 -24.82 8.42
C GLY A 67 16.38 -24.30 9.80
N THR A 68 17.18 -24.67 10.81
CA THR A 68 16.92 -24.30 12.21
C THR A 68 17.63 -23.02 12.66
N GLU A 69 18.21 -22.29 11.71
CA GLU A 69 19.10 -21.17 11.99
C GLU A 69 18.69 -19.92 11.19
N TYR A 70 19.21 -18.77 11.61
CA TYR A 70 19.07 -17.51 10.89
C TYR A 70 20.37 -16.71 10.93
N VAL A 71 20.52 -15.80 9.98
CA VAL A 71 21.56 -14.78 9.95
C VAL A 71 20.94 -13.39 9.94
N ARG A 72 21.71 -12.40 10.39
CA ARG A 72 21.36 -10.97 10.29
C ARG A 72 22.35 -10.26 9.38
N ILE A 73 21.83 -9.47 8.44
CA ILE A 73 22.62 -8.77 7.43
C ILE A 73 22.28 -7.27 7.49
N PRO A 74 23.19 -6.38 7.91
CA PRO A 74 22.96 -4.94 7.87
C PRO A 74 22.84 -4.45 6.43
N PHE A 75 21.85 -3.61 6.14
CA PHE A 75 21.68 -3.02 4.81
C PHE A 75 22.86 -2.15 4.38
N ALA A 76 23.55 -1.55 5.34
CA ALA A 76 24.68 -0.66 5.09
C ALA A 76 25.93 -1.41 4.57
N THR A 77 26.14 -2.65 5.03
CA THR A 77 27.36 -3.42 4.74
C THR A 77 27.12 -4.60 3.83
N GLN A 78 25.88 -5.12 3.77
CA GLN A 78 25.51 -6.32 3.03
C GLN A 78 26.43 -7.51 3.37
N THR A 79 26.86 -7.60 4.62
CA THR A 79 27.72 -8.65 5.13
C THR A 79 27.09 -9.20 6.40
N VAL A 80 26.97 -10.51 6.53
CA VAL A 80 26.46 -11.16 7.74
C VAL A 80 27.22 -10.65 8.97
N ASP A 81 26.48 -10.29 10.02
CA ASP A 81 27.08 -9.85 11.27
C ASP A 81 27.93 -10.96 11.92
N ASP A 82 28.97 -10.56 12.64
CA ASP A 82 29.80 -11.51 13.39
C ASP A 82 28.97 -12.28 14.43
N GLY A 83 29.24 -13.59 14.56
CA GLY A 83 28.58 -14.47 15.53
C GLY A 83 27.34 -15.21 15.00
N TYR A 84 26.98 -15.00 13.73
CA TYR A 84 25.98 -15.78 13.01
C TYR A 84 26.59 -16.98 12.25
N PRO A 85 25.81 -18.04 11.94
CA PRO A 85 24.39 -18.19 12.19
C PRO A 85 24.05 -18.47 13.66
N LEU A 86 22.82 -18.15 14.04
CA LEU A 86 22.27 -18.43 15.36
C LEU A 86 21.03 -19.32 15.23
N THR A 87 20.78 -20.17 16.23
CA THR A 87 19.58 -21.02 16.28
C THR A 87 18.33 -20.18 16.46
N ILE A 88 17.27 -20.54 15.73
CA ILE A 88 15.99 -19.80 15.77
C ILE A 88 15.40 -19.87 17.18
N ARG A 89 15.27 -21.07 17.76
CA ARG A 89 14.63 -21.29 19.07
C ARG A 89 15.30 -20.56 20.24
N ASP A 90 16.62 -20.39 20.21
CA ASP A 90 17.33 -19.80 21.35
C ASP A 90 17.39 -18.26 21.29
N ASN A 91 17.09 -17.69 20.12
CA ASN A 91 17.35 -16.26 19.85
C ASN A 91 16.11 -15.48 19.39
N TRP A 92 15.05 -16.15 18.96
CA TRP A 92 13.73 -15.55 18.80
C TRP A 92 12.88 -15.94 20.00
N THR A 93 12.83 -15.08 21.01
CA THR A 93 12.32 -15.43 22.35
C THR A 93 10.91 -16.02 22.30
N GLY A 94 10.79 -17.27 22.74
CA GLY A 94 9.50 -17.97 22.81
C GLY A 94 8.91 -18.36 21.46
N LEU A 95 9.61 -18.17 20.34
CA LEU A 95 9.20 -18.66 19.03
C LEU A 95 9.13 -20.19 19.06
N SER A 96 7.95 -20.76 18.84
CA SER A 96 7.72 -22.20 18.99
C SER A 96 8.26 -23.04 17.83
N PHE A 97 8.54 -22.42 16.69
CA PHE A 97 8.96 -23.12 15.46
C PHE A 97 10.47 -23.40 15.43
N ASP A 98 10.83 -24.55 14.86
CA ASP A 98 12.21 -24.91 14.56
C ASP A 98 12.66 -24.32 13.22
N THR A 99 11.77 -24.32 12.23
CA THR A 99 12.01 -23.81 10.87
C THR A 99 10.97 -22.74 10.52
N VAL A 100 11.26 -21.94 9.50
CA VAL A 100 10.36 -20.86 9.04
C VAL A 100 10.22 -20.99 7.54
N ASP A 101 9.00 -21.23 7.06
CA ASP A 101 8.69 -21.35 5.64
C ASP A 101 8.41 -19.97 5.02
N ALA A 102 7.86 -19.06 5.83
CA ALA A 102 7.69 -17.66 5.45
C ALA A 102 7.65 -16.78 6.70
N VAL A 103 8.04 -15.52 6.55
CA VAL A 103 7.87 -14.51 7.59
C VAL A 103 7.57 -13.16 6.97
N MET A 104 6.65 -12.43 7.59
CA MET A 104 6.17 -11.14 7.09
C MET A 104 6.03 -10.16 8.23
N ASN A 105 6.43 -8.91 7.97
CA ASN A 105 6.10 -7.77 8.82
C ASN A 105 4.71 -7.24 8.48
N TRP A 106 3.78 -7.24 9.44
CA TRP A 106 2.39 -6.85 9.19
C TRP A 106 2.15 -5.34 9.30
N ALA A 107 3.17 -4.54 9.61
CA ALA A 107 3.06 -3.09 9.84
C ALA A 107 2.26 -2.67 11.09
N ASP A 108 1.84 -3.61 11.94
CA ASP A 108 1.15 -3.38 13.22
C ASP A 108 2.08 -3.52 14.44
N GLY A 109 3.40 -3.52 14.21
CA GLY A 109 4.41 -3.83 15.23
C GLY A 109 4.61 -5.33 15.46
N LYS A 110 4.00 -6.20 14.64
CA LYS A 110 4.15 -7.65 14.73
C LYS A 110 4.77 -8.25 13.47
N LEU A 111 5.49 -9.34 13.68
CA LEU A 111 5.84 -10.29 12.63
C LEU A 111 4.88 -11.49 12.68
N TYR A 112 4.61 -12.06 11.52
CA TYR A 112 3.86 -13.30 11.39
C TYR A 112 4.80 -14.31 10.77
N PHE A 113 5.19 -15.32 11.55
CA PHE A 113 6.01 -16.45 11.09
C PHE A 113 5.09 -17.60 10.74
N PHE A 114 5.43 -18.32 9.67
CA PHE A 114 4.68 -19.45 9.15
C PHE A 114 5.58 -20.68 9.11
N SER A 115 5.05 -21.82 9.53
CA SER A 115 5.72 -23.12 9.47
C SER A 115 4.67 -24.23 9.36
N GLY A 116 4.72 -24.97 8.26
CA GLY A 116 3.67 -25.86 7.82
C GLY A 116 2.30 -25.15 7.83
N PRO A 117 1.22 -25.82 8.26
CA PRO A 117 -0.13 -25.23 8.27
C PRO A 117 -0.35 -24.24 9.43
N GLN A 118 0.70 -23.86 10.17
CA GLN A 118 0.59 -23.03 11.36
C GLN A 118 1.31 -21.69 11.21
N TYR A 119 0.90 -20.74 12.04
CA TYR A 119 1.57 -19.46 12.18
C TYR A 119 1.71 -19.05 13.65
N VAL A 120 2.66 -18.17 13.92
CA VAL A 120 2.76 -17.43 15.17
C VAL A 120 2.73 -15.93 14.89
N ARG A 121 2.29 -15.15 15.89
CA ARG A 121 2.46 -13.69 15.90
C ARG A 121 3.56 -13.35 16.89
N TYR A 122 4.56 -12.59 16.45
CA TYR A 122 5.71 -12.17 17.25
C TYR A 122 5.68 -10.66 17.46
N ASP A 123 5.81 -10.22 18.70
CA ASP A 123 5.90 -8.80 19.05
C ASP A 123 7.32 -8.29 18.87
N ILE A 124 7.52 -7.35 17.95
CA ILE A 124 8.84 -6.79 17.64
C ILE A 124 9.39 -6.00 18.84
N ALA A 125 8.53 -5.25 19.54
CA ALA A 125 8.95 -4.35 20.61
C ALA A 125 9.21 -5.10 21.92
N ALA A 126 8.36 -6.10 22.22
CA ALA A 126 8.54 -6.97 23.38
C ALA A 126 9.53 -8.11 23.12
N ASP A 127 10.01 -8.23 21.88
CA ASP A 127 10.92 -9.28 21.40
C ASP A 127 10.48 -10.67 21.88
N ARG A 128 9.24 -11.05 21.57
CA ARG A 128 8.71 -12.38 21.94
C ARG A 128 7.48 -12.79 21.15
N GLN A 129 7.25 -14.10 21.05
CA GLN A 129 5.98 -14.66 20.60
C GLN A 129 4.81 -14.21 21.51
N ASP A 130 3.68 -13.86 20.89
CA ASP A 130 2.44 -13.56 21.62
C ASP A 130 1.83 -14.83 22.23
N PRO A 131 1.21 -14.75 23.44
CA PRO A 131 0.51 -15.88 24.03
C PRO A 131 -0.65 -16.41 23.17
N GLY A 132 -0.86 -17.73 23.21
CA GLY A 132 -1.95 -18.40 22.46
C GLY A 132 -1.62 -18.75 21.01
N TYR A 133 -0.35 -18.64 20.63
CA TYR A 133 0.23 -19.14 19.39
C TYR A 133 1.10 -20.39 19.66
N PRO A 134 1.35 -21.28 18.68
CA PRO A 134 0.94 -21.18 17.26
C PRO A 134 -0.56 -21.46 17.05
N LYS A 135 -1.08 -21.00 15.91
CA LYS A 135 -2.46 -21.25 15.45
C LYS A 135 -2.45 -21.78 14.01
N PRO A 136 -3.50 -22.51 13.57
CA PRO A 136 -3.68 -22.81 12.15
C PRO A 136 -3.76 -21.53 11.31
N ILE A 137 -3.13 -21.50 10.14
CA ILE A 137 -3.20 -20.35 9.21
C ILE A 137 -4.66 -20.06 8.85
N ALA A 138 -5.46 -21.09 8.53
CA ALA A 138 -6.87 -20.92 8.16
C ALA A 138 -7.73 -20.22 9.24
N ASP A 139 -7.34 -20.28 10.52
CA ASP A 139 -8.03 -19.57 11.61
C ASP A 139 -7.68 -18.08 11.66
N GLY A 140 -6.48 -17.72 11.19
CA GLY A 140 -5.95 -16.37 11.20
C GLY A 140 -6.32 -15.55 9.96
N TRP A 141 -6.57 -16.22 8.83
CA TRP A 141 -6.84 -15.60 7.54
C TRP A 141 -8.08 -16.20 6.89
N THR A 142 -9.20 -15.47 6.96
CA THR A 142 -10.50 -15.94 6.48
C THR A 142 -10.48 -16.16 4.97
N GLY A 143 -10.94 -17.32 4.50
CA GLY A 143 -10.99 -17.67 3.08
C GLY A 143 -9.75 -18.43 2.58
N VAL A 144 -8.59 -18.25 3.22
CA VAL A 144 -7.40 -19.07 2.94
C VAL A 144 -7.68 -20.50 3.41
N THR A 145 -7.92 -21.42 2.47
CA THR A 145 -8.38 -22.77 2.78
C THR A 145 -7.23 -23.67 3.23
N ALA A 146 -7.50 -24.57 4.18
CA ALA A 146 -6.53 -25.56 4.64
C ALA A 146 -6.05 -26.49 3.51
N ASP A 147 -6.88 -26.73 2.49
CA ASP A 147 -6.52 -27.54 1.33
C ASP A 147 -5.41 -26.86 0.49
N TRP A 148 -5.42 -25.53 0.40
CA TRP A 148 -4.42 -24.79 -0.34
C TRP A 148 -3.10 -24.64 0.43
N ILE A 149 -3.17 -24.43 1.76
CA ILE A 149 -2.00 -24.20 2.64
C ILE A 149 -1.58 -25.42 3.46
N GLY A 150 -2.04 -26.63 3.12
CA GLY A 150 -1.90 -27.81 3.97
C GLY A 150 -0.45 -28.16 4.35
N GLU A 151 0.50 -27.88 3.45
CA GLU A 151 1.94 -28.06 3.66
C GLU A 151 2.67 -26.75 4.04
N GLY A 152 1.92 -25.68 4.28
CA GLY A 152 2.44 -24.33 4.49
C GLY A 152 2.44 -23.49 3.21
N ILE A 153 3.06 -22.31 3.32
CA ILE A 153 3.21 -21.32 2.25
C ILE A 153 4.70 -21.12 1.96
N ASP A 154 5.05 -20.84 0.71
CA ASP A 154 6.44 -20.69 0.28
C ASP A 154 6.94 -19.24 0.46
N GLY A 155 6.02 -18.32 0.76
CA GLY A 155 6.36 -16.92 0.97
C GLY A 155 5.17 -16.07 1.34
N ALA A 156 5.46 -14.98 2.06
CA ALA A 156 4.46 -13.99 2.44
C ALA A 156 5.08 -12.59 2.41
N LEU A 157 4.36 -11.62 1.86
CA LEU A 157 4.80 -10.23 1.87
C LEU A 157 3.65 -9.27 2.15
N ASN A 158 3.98 -8.14 2.76
CA ASN A 158 3.08 -7.00 2.96
C ASN A 158 3.83 -5.74 2.54
N PRO A 159 3.55 -5.19 1.34
CA PRO A 159 4.24 -4.02 0.85
C PRO A 159 3.63 -2.71 1.36
N GLY A 160 2.59 -2.74 2.20
CA GLY A 160 1.95 -1.53 2.72
C GLY A 160 0.96 -0.88 1.74
N ASN A 161 0.61 -1.53 0.63
CA ASN A 161 -0.42 -1.08 -0.32
C ASN A 161 -1.86 -1.49 0.10
N GLY A 162 -2.01 -2.01 1.32
CA GLY A 162 -3.25 -2.52 1.88
C GLY A 162 -3.69 -3.88 1.33
N ARG A 163 -2.77 -4.63 0.73
CA ARG A 163 -2.88 -6.08 0.55
C ARG A 163 -1.65 -6.73 1.17
N ALA A 164 -1.85 -7.90 1.77
CA ALA A 164 -0.78 -8.85 1.97
C ALA A 164 -0.94 -9.98 0.95
N TYR A 165 0.14 -10.70 0.65
CA TYR A 165 0.11 -11.77 -0.35
C TYR A 165 0.77 -13.01 0.23
N PHE A 166 0.10 -14.15 0.09
CA PHE A 166 0.69 -15.47 0.35
C PHE A 166 0.91 -16.18 -0.97
N PHE A 167 2.03 -16.89 -1.08
CA PHE A 167 2.40 -17.63 -2.27
C PHE A 167 2.53 -19.11 -1.93
N LYS A 168 2.04 -19.96 -2.82
CA LYS A 168 2.18 -21.41 -2.73
C LYS A 168 2.28 -22.02 -4.12
N GLY A 169 3.38 -22.70 -4.38
CA GLY A 169 3.73 -23.25 -5.68
C GLY A 169 3.77 -22.16 -6.74
N THR A 170 2.96 -22.32 -7.78
CA THR A 170 2.81 -21.34 -8.86
C THR A 170 1.63 -20.41 -8.65
N GLU A 171 0.96 -20.44 -7.49
CA GLU A 171 -0.22 -19.65 -7.18
C GLU A 171 0.05 -18.65 -6.05
N TYR A 172 -0.82 -17.65 -5.95
CA TYR A 172 -0.82 -16.72 -4.83
C TYR A 172 -2.24 -16.30 -4.48
N THR A 173 -2.42 -15.81 -3.25
CA THR A 173 -3.66 -15.19 -2.79
C THR A 173 -3.39 -13.79 -2.26
N ALA A 174 -4.26 -12.84 -2.60
CA ALA A 174 -4.27 -11.53 -1.96
C ALA A 174 -5.18 -11.56 -0.73
N ILE A 175 -4.66 -11.02 0.36
CA ILE A 175 -5.32 -10.86 1.64
C ILE A 175 -5.55 -9.38 1.86
N ASP A 176 -6.77 -9.00 2.22
CA ASP A 176 -7.03 -7.67 2.74
C ASP A 176 -6.34 -7.52 4.11
N TRP A 177 -5.41 -6.56 4.19
CA TRP A 177 -4.55 -6.37 5.35
C TRP A 177 -5.30 -6.04 6.65
N HIS A 178 -6.52 -5.48 6.56
CA HIS A 178 -7.28 -5.05 7.72
C HIS A 178 -8.14 -6.20 8.26
N THR A 179 -8.90 -6.82 7.35
CA THR A 179 -9.85 -7.88 7.70
C THR A 179 -9.20 -9.26 7.81
N LYS A 180 -7.97 -9.41 7.30
CA LYS A 180 -7.30 -10.70 7.09
C LYS A 180 -8.11 -11.67 6.24
N LYS A 181 -9.00 -11.14 5.40
CA LYS A 181 -9.83 -11.94 4.50
C LYS A 181 -9.13 -12.06 3.15
N GLN A 182 -9.12 -13.26 2.58
CA GLN A 182 -8.82 -13.46 1.17
C GLN A 182 -9.78 -12.63 0.31
N GLN A 183 -9.23 -11.96 -0.69
CA GLN A 183 -10.03 -11.22 -1.67
C GLN A 183 -10.74 -12.19 -2.63
N ASP A 184 -11.90 -11.80 -3.12
CA ASP A 184 -12.69 -12.64 -4.02
C ASP A 184 -11.94 -12.89 -5.34
N GLY A 185 -12.05 -14.11 -5.87
CA GLY A 185 -11.39 -14.52 -7.12
C GLY A 185 -9.97 -15.08 -6.96
N TYR A 186 -9.45 -15.19 -5.74
CA TYR A 186 -8.19 -15.86 -5.43
C TYR A 186 -8.40 -17.33 -5.00
N PRO A 187 -7.35 -18.20 -5.09
CA PRO A 187 -6.00 -17.92 -5.58
C PRO A 187 -5.92 -17.72 -7.11
N LEU A 188 -4.85 -17.08 -7.56
CA LEU A 188 -4.54 -16.86 -8.98
C LEU A 188 -3.14 -17.39 -9.31
N THR A 189 -2.89 -17.68 -10.58
CA THR A 189 -1.55 -18.05 -11.07
C THR A 189 -0.60 -16.86 -10.98
N THR A 190 0.57 -17.07 -10.38
CA THR A 190 1.59 -16.03 -10.22
C THR A 190 2.09 -15.50 -11.56
N ALA A 191 2.41 -16.38 -12.51
CA ALA A 191 2.94 -15.98 -13.82
C ALA A 191 1.96 -15.14 -14.67
N ASP A 192 0.65 -15.26 -14.41
CA ASP A 192 -0.37 -14.50 -15.12
C ASP A 192 -0.54 -13.08 -14.56
N GLN A 193 -0.22 -12.88 -13.28
CA GLN A 193 -0.50 -11.63 -12.55
C GLN A 193 0.75 -10.88 -12.10
N TRP A 194 1.93 -11.53 -12.10
CA TRP A 194 3.20 -10.95 -11.75
C TRP A 194 4.15 -11.08 -12.95
N PRO A 195 4.16 -10.11 -13.89
CA PRO A 195 4.95 -10.22 -15.10
C PRO A 195 6.45 -10.41 -14.84
N GLY A 196 7.03 -11.43 -15.48
CA GLY A 196 8.44 -11.79 -15.33
C GLY A 196 8.75 -12.72 -14.16
N LEU A 197 7.74 -13.14 -13.40
CA LEU A 197 7.83 -14.13 -12.34
C LEU A 197 7.20 -15.45 -12.81
N THR A 198 7.86 -16.60 -12.57
CA THR A 198 7.37 -17.92 -13.03
C THR A 198 7.11 -18.95 -11.94
N GLY A 199 7.73 -18.80 -10.75
CA GLY A 199 7.63 -19.73 -9.63
C GLY A 199 8.02 -21.18 -9.97
N PRO A 200 7.92 -22.11 -9.01
CA PRO A 200 7.75 -21.85 -7.57
C PRO A 200 8.98 -21.14 -6.99
N TYR A 201 8.84 -20.60 -5.77
CA TYR A 201 9.90 -19.85 -5.07
C TYR A 201 10.26 -20.53 -3.76
N ASP A 202 11.51 -20.38 -3.34
CA ASP A 202 11.98 -20.91 -2.05
C ASP A 202 11.76 -19.93 -0.90
N ALA A 203 11.90 -18.63 -1.17
CA ALA A 203 11.64 -17.56 -0.22
C ALA A 203 11.15 -16.31 -0.94
N ILE A 204 10.29 -15.56 -0.25
CA ILE A 204 9.73 -14.30 -0.76
C ILE A 204 9.68 -13.30 0.39
N TRP A 205 10.15 -12.08 0.14
CA TRP A 205 10.02 -10.97 1.09
C TRP A 205 9.86 -9.64 0.37
N SER A 206 9.37 -8.64 1.09
CA SER A 206 9.41 -7.24 0.67
C SER A 206 10.29 -6.44 1.61
N ASN A 207 10.60 -5.21 1.24
CA ASN A 207 10.97 -4.23 2.24
C ASN A 207 9.90 -4.15 3.33
N ALA A 208 10.33 -3.81 4.54
CA ALA A 208 9.39 -3.58 5.62
C ALA A 208 8.39 -2.53 5.16
N PRO A 209 7.08 -2.78 5.31
CA PRO A 209 6.11 -1.74 5.03
C PRO A 209 6.48 -0.56 5.92
N THR A 210 6.75 0.59 5.31
CA THR A 210 6.63 1.83 6.08
C THR A 210 5.21 1.80 6.61
N ALA A 211 5.03 1.80 7.94
CA ALA A 211 3.71 1.89 8.52
C ALA A 211 2.91 2.91 7.69
N PRO A 212 1.67 2.59 7.26
CA PRO A 212 0.87 3.45 6.39
C PRO A 212 1.10 4.90 6.77
N PRO A 213 1.44 5.82 5.84
CA PRO A 213 2.06 7.09 6.14
C PRO A 213 1.38 7.73 7.35
N SER A 214 2.16 7.76 8.44
CA SER A 214 1.74 7.68 9.83
C SER A 214 0.33 8.17 10.17
N SER A 215 -0.27 7.47 11.12
CA SER A 215 -1.32 7.98 12.02
C SER A 215 -1.13 9.43 12.50
N SER A 216 0.10 10.00 12.45
CA SER A 216 0.38 11.39 12.83
C SER A 216 -0.35 12.46 12.01
N LYS A 217 -0.71 12.21 10.74
CA LYS A 217 -1.55 13.13 9.95
C LYS A 217 -3.02 12.72 9.97
N ALA A 218 -3.28 11.41 9.92
CA ALA A 218 -4.62 10.88 9.82
C ALA A 218 -5.46 11.15 11.08
N SER A 219 -4.87 11.01 12.28
CA SER A 219 -5.60 11.28 13.53
C SER A 219 -6.00 12.76 13.68
N PRO A 220 -5.10 13.75 13.51
CA PRO A 220 -5.50 15.16 13.52
C PRO A 220 -6.48 15.53 12.39
N PHE A 221 -6.31 14.96 11.20
CA PHE A 221 -7.21 15.23 10.07
C PHE A 221 -8.62 14.71 10.35
N ARG A 222 -8.75 13.45 10.81
CA ARG A 222 -10.02 12.87 11.22
C ARG A 222 -10.65 13.66 12.38
N GLN A 223 -9.87 14.03 13.38
CA GLN A 223 -10.36 14.82 14.51
C GLN A 223 -10.90 16.18 14.06
N SER A 224 -10.25 16.82 13.08
CA SER A 224 -10.62 18.15 12.60
C SER A 224 -11.81 18.13 11.65
N TYR A 225 -11.96 17.07 10.85
CA TYR A 225 -12.91 17.05 9.73
C TYR A 225 -13.95 15.93 9.76
N GLY A 226 -13.86 14.99 10.71
CA GLY A 226 -14.72 13.82 10.79
C GLY A 226 -16.20 14.18 10.93
N GLU A 227 -16.54 15.12 11.82
CA GLU A 227 -17.93 15.56 12.02
C GLU A 227 -18.53 16.18 10.75
N PHE A 228 -17.73 16.95 9.99
CA PHE A 228 -18.17 17.53 8.72
C PHE A 228 -18.40 16.46 7.64
N ALA A 229 -17.59 15.40 7.64
CA ALA A 229 -17.78 14.28 6.73
C ALA A 229 -19.04 13.47 7.07
N THR A 230 -19.32 13.24 8.36
CA THR A 230 -20.58 12.60 8.81
C THR A 230 -21.81 13.45 8.48
N ALA A 231 -21.72 14.77 8.62
CA ALA A 231 -22.80 15.67 8.20
C ALA A 231 -23.03 15.60 6.68
N SER A 232 -21.95 15.62 5.89
CA SER A 232 -22.01 15.44 4.44
C SER A 232 -22.57 14.08 4.03
N GLU A 233 -22.20 13.00 4.70
CA GLU A 233 -22.74 11.65 4.48
C GLU A 233 -24.25 11.63 4.70
N THR A 234 -24.72 12.24 5.78
CA THR A 234 -26.17 12.37 6.06
C THR A 234 -26.89 13.13 4.96
N ALA A 235 -26.27 14.18 4.41
CA ALA A 235 -26.86 15.03 3.38
C ALA A 235 -26.83 14.39 1.97
N THR A 236 -25.79 13.59 1.66
CA THR A 236 -25.48 13.18 0.28
C THR A 236 -25.49 11.68 0.07
N GLY A 237 -25.41 10.87 1.13
CA GLY A 237 -25.25 9.42 1.07
C GLY A 237 -23.86 8.94 0.63
N VAL A 238 -22.88 9.84 0.46
CA VAL A 238 -21.49 9.44 0.22
C VAL A 238 -20.86 9.05 1.55
N PRO A 239 -20.26 7.84 1.69
CA PRO A 239 -19.70 7.41 2.96
C PRO A 239 -18.67 8.40 3.52
N ALA A 240 -18.75 8.71 4.82
CA ALA A 240 -17.89 9.73 5.44
C ALA A 240 -16.40 9.42 5.24
N LEU A 241 -16.02 8.15 5.27
CA LEU A 241 -14.64 7.71 5.04
C LEU A 241 -14.17 8.02 3.61
N VAL A 242 -15.03 7.88 2.60
CA VAL A 242 -14.71 8.22 1.20
C VAL A 242 -14.49 9.73 1.07
N THR A 243 -15.39 10.54 1.65
CA THR A 243 -15.25 12.00 1.66
C THR A 243 -13.95 12.43 2.33
N LEU A 244 -13.62 11.88 3.50
CA LEU A 244 -12.35 12.16 4.18
C LEU A 244 -11.14 11.72 3.37
N GLY A 245 -11.19 10.53 2.77
CA GLY A 245 -10.13 9.98 1.94
C GLY A 245 -9.82 10.87 0.74
N GLN A 246 -10.86 11.25 -0.01
CA GLN A 246 -10.71 12.15 -1.15
C GLN A 246 -10.26 13.54 -0.69
N ALA A 247 -10.86 14.11 0.36
CA ALA A 247 -10.45 15.41 0.87
C ALA A 247 -8.97 15.42 1.29
N ALA A 248 -8.49 14.37 1.97
CA ALA A 248 -7.08 14.24 2.34
C ALA A 248 -6.16 14.10 1.13
N LEU A 249 -6.56 13.30 0.14
CA LEU A 249 -5.77 13.08 -1.08
C LEU A 249 -5.64 14.38 -1.91
N GLU A 250 -6.75 15.09 -2.10
CA GLU A 250 -6.81 16.28 -2.97
C GLU A 250 -6.18 17.53 -2.31
N SER A 251 -6.32 17.69 -0.99
CA SER A 251 -5.80 18.87 -0.26
C SER A 251 -4.42 18.67 0.37
N GLY A 252 -3.83 17.47 0.23
CA GLY A 252 -2.62 17.09 0.94
C GLY A 252 -2.82 17.11 2.45
N TRP A 253 -3.81 16.37 2.96
CA TRP A 253 -4.19 16.28 4.37
C TRP A 253 -4.59 17.63 4.98
N GLY A 254 -5.26 18.49 4.20
CA GLY A 254 -5.71 19.82 4.61
C GLY A 254 -4.64 20.90 4.57
N THR A 255 -3.43 20.58 4.10
CA THR A 255 -2.32 21.56 3.99
C THR A 255 -2.65 22.66 2.97
N ALA A 256 -3.42 22.33 1.93
CA ALA A 256 -3.82 23.26 0.87
C ALA A 256 -5.32 23.13 0.57
N ALA A 257 -6.15 23.81 1.37
CA ALA A 257 -7.59 23.96 1.13
C ALA A 257 -8.03 25.44 1.26
N PRO A 258 -7.46 26.37 0.46
CA PRO A 258 -7.80 27.78 0.53
C PRO A 258 -9.31 28.01 0.35
N GLY A 259 -9.92 28.80 1.23
CA GLY A 259 -11.37 29.03 1.25
C GLY A 259 -12.19 27.76 1.48
N ASN A 260 -11.67 26.81 2.27
CA ASN A 260 -12.29 25.51 2.57
C ASN A 260 -12.58 24.63 1.34
N ASN A 261 -11.90 24.86 0.21
CA ASN A 261 -12.12 24.09 -1.01
C ASN A 261 -11.19 22.87 -1.09
N PHE A 262 -11.56 21.79 -0.39
CA PHE A 262 -10.74 20.58 -0.28
C PHE A 262 -10.61 19.78 -1.58
N PHE A 263 -11.51 19.97 -2.54
CA PHE A 263 -11.58 19.18 -3.79
C PHE A 263 -11.26 20.02 -5.04
N GLY A 264 -10.72 21.22 -4.88
CA GLY A 264 -10.34 22.08 -6.02
C GLY A 264 -11.50 22.47 -6.94
N ILE A 265 -12.74 22.55 -6.43
CA ILE A 265 -13.93 22.83 -7.23
C ILE A 265 -13.81 24.23 -7.86
N LYS A 266 -13.89 24.28 -9.19
CA LYS A 266 -13.83 25.52 -9.98
C LYS A 266 -15.09 26.36 -9.78
N ALA A 267 -14.93 27.67 -9.85
CA ALA A 267 -16.03 28.64 -9.88
C ALA A 267 -16.13 29.30 -11.26
N LYS A 268 -17.28 29.86 -11.58
CA LYS A 268 -17.52 30.66 -12.79
C LYS A 268 -17.22 32.13 -12.50
N ALA A 269 -16.79 32.85 -13.53
CA ALA A 269 -16.60 34.30 -13.49
C ALA A 269 -17.92 35.10 -13.28
N THR A 270 -19.07 34.42 -13.25
CA THR A 270 -20.39 35.00 -12.94
C THR A 270 -20.90 34.62 -11.55
N ASP A 271 -20.23 33.73 -10.81
CA ASP A 271 -20.62 33.39 -9.44
C ASP A 271 -20.45 34.61 -8.50
N PRO A 272 -21.24 34.75 -7.42
CA PRO A 272 -21.10 35.87 -6.50
C PRO A 272 -19.65 36.04 -6.00
N PRO A 273 -19.10 37.27 -5.96
CA PRO A 273 -17.70 37.52 -5.63
C PRO A 273 -17.24 36.88 -4.32
N GLU A 274 -18.10 36.82 -3.31
CA GLU A 274 -17.84 36.22 -1.99
C GLU A 274 -17.72 34.69 -2.02
N THR A 275 -18.22 34.03 -3.08
CA THR A 275 -18.19 32.56 -3.24
C THR A 275 -17.05 32.07 -4.13
N ARG A 276 -16.13 32.97 -4.53
CA ARG A 276 -15.04 32.64 -5.45
C ARG A 276 -13.74 33.36 -5.09
N GLN A 277 -12.64 32.75 -5.47
CA GLN A 277 -11.29 33.28 -5.28
C GLN A 277 -10.44 32.96 -6.52
N LEU A 278 -9.45 33.81 -6.81
CA LEU A 278 -8.44 33.53 -7.82
C LEU A 278 -7.26 32.82 -7.18
N LEU A 279 -6.97 31.61 -7.65
CA LEU A 279 -5.81 30.83 -7.20
C LEU A 279 -4.91 30.49 -8.37
N ARG A 280 -3.60 30.48 -8.09
CA ARG A 280 -2.61 30.04 -9.06
C ARG A 280 -2.72 28.52 -9.25
N THR A 281 -2.87 28.06 -10.49
CA THR A 281 -2.94 26.64 -10.86
C THR A 281 -2.09 26.36 -12.11
N GLN A 282 -1.90 25.07 -12.39
CA GLN A 282 -1.28 24.58 -13.60
C GLN A 282 -2.26 23.75 -14.41
N GLU A 283 -2.30 23.96 -15.72
CA GLU A 283 -3.16 23.21 -16.65
C GLU A 283 -2.32 22.73 -17.83
N VAL A 284 -2.59 21.52 -18.33
CA VAL A 284 -1.91 20.98 -19.52
C VAL A 284 -2.93 20.86 -20.64
N LEU A 285 -2.77 21.67 -21.69
CA LEU A 285 -3.76 21.82 -22.76
C LEU A 285 -3.15 21.56 -24.13
N ASP A 286 -3.96 21.14 -25.09
CA ASP A 286 -3.48 20.80 -26.44
C ASP A 286 -3.33 22.04 -27.36
N ARG A 287 -3.70 23.24 -26.89
CA ARG A 287 -3.67 24.49 -27.68
C ARG A 287 -3.20 25.70 -26.85
N PRO A 288 -2.57 26.72 -27.46
CA PRO A 288 -1.99 27.88 -26.78
C PRO A 288 -2.91 29.11 -26.64
N ASP A 289 -4.18 29.03 -27.04
CA ASP A 289 -5.11 30.15 -27.14
C ASP A 289 -6.32 30.07 -26.17
N VAL A 290 -6.20 29.34 -25.07
CA VAL A 290 -7.26 29.24 -24.06
C VAL A 290 -7.30 30.50 -23.17
N GLN A 291 -8.49 31.05 -22.99
CA GLN A 291 -8.72 32.21 -22.12
C GLN A 291 -8.82 31.78 -20.65
N PHE A 292 -8.05 32.47 -19.81
CA PHE A 292 -8.10 32.38 -18.35
C PHE A 292 -8.31 33.78 -17.75
N PRO A 293 -8.78 33.88 -16.50
CA PRO A 293 -8.85 35.16 -15.80
C PRO A 293 -7.50 35.90 -15.78
N GLU A 294 -6.40 35.17 -15.55
CA GLU A 294 -5.04 35.70 -15.64
C GLU A 294 -4.09 34.60 -16.16
N VAL A 295 -3.33 34.90 -17.21
CA VAL A 295 -2.27 34.01 -17.71
C VAL A 295 -0.92 34.50 -17.19
N ILE A 296 -0.21 33.65 -16.47
CA ILE A 296 1.14 33.96 -15.92
C ILE A 296 2.21 33.50 -16.92
N SER A 297 2.11 32.27 -17.42
CA SER A 297 3.01 31.76 -18.47
C SER A 297 2.38 30.63 -19.27
N VAL A 298 2.78 30.51 -20.53
CA VAL A 298 2.46 29.38 -21.41
C VAL A 298 3.77 28.82 -21.94
N THR A 299 4.01 27.52 -21.76
CA THR A 299 5.24 26.85 -22.21
C THR A 299 4.88 25.60 -23.00
N GLN A 300 5.34 25.50 -24.24
CA GLN A 300 5.18 24.28 -25.02
C GLN A 300 6.07 23.16 -24.43
N ARG A 301 5.46 22.01 -24.18
CA ARG A 301 6.09 20.79 -23.66
C ARG A 301 6.65 19.96 -24.82
N PRO A 302 7.62 19.05 -24.57
CA PRO A 302 8.18 18.17 -25.59
C PRO A 302 7.16 17.24 -26.27
N ASP A 303 6.04 16.94 -25.59
CA ASP A 303 4.93 16.13 -26.10
C ASP A 303 3.97 16.94 -27.01
N GLY A 304 4.30 18.19 -27.32
CA GLY A 304 3.49 19.07 -28.17
C GLY A 304 2.35 19.79 -27.44
N LYS A 305 2.09 19.46 -26.15
CA LYS A 305 1.09 20.14 -25.32
C LYS A 305 1.63 21.44 -24.75
N TYR A 306 0.76 22.21 -24.10
CA TYR A 306 1.10 23.50 -23.48
C TYR A 306 0.86 23.43 -21.98
N LEU A 307 1.90 23.69 -21.20
CA LEU A 307 1.81 23.93 -19.77
C LEU A 307 1.43 25.40 -19.54
N TYR A 308 0.24 25.60 -18.96
CA TYR A 308 -0.24 26.88 -18.50
C TYR A 308 0.04 27.02 -17.01
N VAL A 309 0.61 28.17 -16.62
CA VAL A 309 0.56 28.67 -15.25
C VAL A 309 -0.37 29.87 -15.27
N VAL A 310 -1.47 29.80 -14.54
CA VAL A 310 -2.58 30.78 -14.62
C VAL A 310 -3.11 31.09 -13.23
N ARG A 311 -3.87 32.18 -13.08
CA ARG A 311 -4.87 32.25 -12.01
C ARG A 311 -6.24 31.93 -12.59
N ASP A 312 -6.95 31.04 -11.90
CA ASP A 312 -8.29 30.63 -12.28
C ASP A 312 -9.25 30.72 -11.09
N TRP A 313 -10.54 30.72 -11.37
CA TRP A 313 -11.59 30.86 -10.36
C TRP A 313 -11.85 29.53 -9.67
N PHE A 314 -11.74 29.52 -8.34
CA PHE A 314 -12.09 28.41 -7.48
C PHE A 314 -13.16 28.83 -6.48
N ARG A 315 -13.99 27.88 -6.05
CA ARG A 315 -15.01 28.11 -5.03
C ARG A 315 -14.37 28.49 -3.69
N VAL A 316 -15.10 29.32 -2.96
CA VAL A 316 -14.91 29.58 -1.52
C VAL A 316 -16.14 29.04 -0.82
N TYR A 317 -15.92 28.30 0.26
CA TYR A 317 -16.96 27.72 1.10
C TYR A 317 -16.85 28.28 2.52
N ALA A 318 -17.99 28.48 3.18
CA ALA A 318 -18.06 28.99 4.54
C ALA A 318 -17.47 28.00 5.56
N SER A 319 -17.54 26.70 5.26
CA SER A 319 -17.02 25.63 6.11
C SER A 319 -16.50 24.44 5.27
N PRO A 320 -15.72 23.52 5.89
CA PRO A 320 -15.40 22.24 5.26
C PRO A 320 -16.64 21.41 4.93
N GLU A 321 -17.67 21.43 5.79
CA GLU A 321 -18.93 20.71 5.54
C GLU A 321 -19.60 21.13 4.23
N GLU A 322 -19.60 22.44 3.93
CA GLU A 322 -20.22 22.94 2.70
C GLU A 322 -19.47 22.44 1.46
N SER A 323 -18.14 22.39 1.50
CA SER A 323 -17.36 21.85 0.38
C SER A 323 -17.48 20.34 0.25
N PHE A 324 -17.55 19.62 1.38
CA PHE A 324 -17.76 18.17 1.43
C PHE A 324 -19.14 17.82 0.86
N THR A 325 -20.18 18.55 1.26
CA THR A 325 -21.54 18.38 0.78
C THR A 325 -21.67 18.78 -0.70
N ALA A 326 -20.99 19.83 -1.14
CA ALA A 326 -20.96 20.21 -2.55
C ALA A 326 -20.32 19.11 -3.43
N HIS A 327 -19.23 18.51 -2.97
CA HIS A 327 -18.58 17.38 -3.64
C HIS A 327 -19.46 16.12 -3.61
N GLY A 328 -20.05 15.77 -2.48
CA GLY A 328 -20.96 14.63 -2.38
C GLY A 328 -22.18 14.77 -3.30
N ASN A 329 -22.73 15.99 -3.41
CA ASN A 329 -23.80 16.30 -4.36
C ASN A 329 -23.35 16.20 -5.83
N TYR A 330 -22.09 16.52 -6.13
CA TYR A 330 -21.54 16.29 -7.46
C TYR A 330 -21.53 14.80 -7.81
N LEU A 331 -21.09 13.92 -6.89
CA LEU A 331 -21.16 12.47 -7.09
C LEU A 331 -22.60 12.00 -7.25
N ARG A 332 -23.50 12.42 -6.34
CA ARG A 332 -24.90 12.00 -6.30
C ARG A 332 -25.69 12.38 -7.54
N ASN A 333 -25.46 13.59 -8.07
CA ASN A 333 -26.25 14.13 -9.18
C ASN A 333 -25.68 13.80 -10.55
N ASN A 334 -24.49 13.20 -10.62
CA ASN A 334 -23.87 12.80 -11.88
C ASN A 334 -24.15 11.31 -12.13
N ALA A 335 -24.95 11.01 -13.14
CA ALA A 335 -25.35 9.65 -13.50
C ALA A 335 -24.17 8.68 -13.72
N ARG A 336 -22.98 9.21 -14.04
CA ARG A 336 -21.73 8.45 -14.10
C ARG A 336 -21.45 7.64 -12.83
N TYR A 337 -21.72 8.22 -11.66
CA TYR A 337 -21.40 7.62 -10.36
C TYR A 337 -22.58 6.94 -9.68
N ALA A 338 -23.74 6.84 -10.36
CA ALA A 338 -24.92 6.17 -9.80
C ALA A 338 -24.63 4.76 -9.25
N PRO A 339 -23.83 3.89 -9.91
CA PRO A 339 -23.51 2.57 -9.36
C PRO A 339 -22.80 2.59 -8.00
N ALA A 340 -22.07 3.65 -7.66
CA ALA A 340 -21.41 3.74 -6.35
C ALA A 340 -22.42 3.78 -5.19
N PHE A 341 -23.60 4.36 -5.43
CA PHE A 341 -24.65 4.48 -4.41
C PHE A 341 -25.38 3.16 -4.10
N ASP A 342 -25.07 2.08 -4.81
CA ASP A 342 -25.47 0.72 -4.41
C ASP A 342 -24.58 0.15 -3.29
N HIS A 343 -23.50 0.87 -2.93
CA HIS A 343 -22.48 0.45 -1.96
C HIS A 343 -22.32 1.44 -0.79
N THR A 344 -23.37 2.19 -0.42
CA THR A 344 -23.27 3.20 0.65
C THR A 344 -22.93 2.64 2.04
N ASP A 345 -23.08 1.33 2.23
CA ASP A 345 -22.71 0.58 3.44
C ASP A 345 -21.28 0.00 3.40
N ASP A 346 -20.61 0.04 2.24
CA ASP A 346 -19.22 -0.38 2.06
C ASP A 346 -18.42 0.77 1.41
N PRO A 347 -17.70 1.58 2.21
CA PRO A 347 -16.96 2.73 1.70
C PRO A 347 -15.88 2.35 0.68
N TYR A 348 -15.29 1.15 0.77
CA TYR A 348 -14.25 0.73 -0.18
C TYR A 348 -14.86 0.28 -1.51
N ALA A 349 -15.99 -0.44 -1.48
CA ALA A 349 -16.75 -0.75 -2.69
C ALA A 349 -17.30 0.54 -3.35
N PHE A 350 -17.78 1.49 -2.55
CA PHE A 350 -18.17 2.82 -3.05
C PHE A 350 -17.01 3.53 -3.76
N ALA A 351 -15.85 3.61 -3.10
CA ALA A 351 -14.65 4.25 -3.66
C ALA A 351 -14.18 3.55 -4.96
N ARG A 352 -14.27 2.22 -5.01
CA ARG A 352 -13.95 1.44 -6.21
C ARG A 352 -14.89 1.76 -7.35
N ALA A 353 -16.20 1.77 -7.11
CA ALA A 353 -17.19 2.11 -8.12
C ALA A 353 -17.02 3.54 -8.66
N VAL A 354 -16.63 4.50 -7.80
CA VAL A 354 -16.27 5.87 -8.23
C VAL A 354 -15.02 5.87 -9.12
N ALA A 355 -14.00 5.10 -8.76
CA ALA A 355 -12.77 4.98 -9.53
C ALA A 355 -13.01 4.33 -10.91
N ASP A 356 -13.72 3.19 -10.93
CA ASP A 356 -14.06 2.44 -12.15
C ASP A 356 -14.94 3.27 -13.11
N ALA A 357 -15.75 4.18 -12.57
CA ALA A 357 -16.53 5.14 -13.35
C ALA A 357 -15.68 6.28 -13.97
N GLY A 358 -14.36 6.28 -13.78
CA GLY A 358 -13.44 7.24 -14.37
C GLY A 358 -13.40 8.59 -13.65
N TYR A 359 -13.38 8.58 -12.31
CA TYR A 359 -13.21 9.80 -11.51
C TYR A 359 -11.86 10.49 -11.77
N ALA A 360 -10.78 9.71 -11.90
CA ALA A 360 -9.45 10.20 -12.22
C ALA A 360 -8.88 9.47 -13.44
N THR A 361 -7.94 10.10 -14.13
CA THR A 361 -7.22 9.49 -15.27
C THR A 361 -6.11 8.54 -14.85
N ALA A 362 -5.68 8.59 -13.59
CA ALA A 362 -4.63 7.73 -13.05
C ALA A 362 -5.15 6.30 -12.88
N THR A 363 -4.39 5.31 -13.37
CA THR A 363 -4.76 3.89 -13.30
C THR A 363 -4.74 3.33 -11.87
N ASN A 364 -3.98 3.94 -10.97
CA ASN A 364 -3.82 3.55 -9.56
C ASN A 364 -4.65 4.43 -8.59
N TYR A 365 -5.64 5.17 -9.10
CA TYR A 365 -6.42 6.10 -8.27
C TYR A 365 -7.10 5.40 -7.09
N TYR A 366 -7.76 4.26 -7.35
CA TYR A 366 -8.41 3.49 -6.30
C TYR A 366 -7.44 3.07 -5.20
N ASP A 367 -6.28 2.50 -5.56
CA ASP A 367 -5.30 2.02 -4.57
C ASP A 367 -4.76 3.18 -3.72
N SER A 368 -4.52 4.34 -4.35
CA SER A 368 -4.10 5.56 -3.65
C SER A 368 -5.17 6.04 -2.68
N LEU A 369 -6.43 6.13 -3.12
CA LEU A 369 -7.55 6.55 -2.29
C LEU A 369 -7.81 5.57 -1.15
N ALA A 370 -7.86 4.26 -1.44
CA ALA A 370 -8.06 3.21 -0.46
C ALA A 370 -6.95 3.22 0.60
N SER A 371 -5.70 3.46 0.22
CA SER A 371 -4.58 3.65 1.16
C SER A 371 -4.83 4.84 2.11
N VAL A 372 -5.23 6.00 1.59
CA VAL A 372 -5.56 7.17 2.43
C VAL A 372 -6.75 6.91 3.35
N MET A 373 -7.81 6.28 2.84
CA MET A 373 -8.99 5.89 3.64
C MET A 373 -8.59 4.96 4.78
N ARG A 374 -7.78 3.93 4.52
CA ARG A 374 -7.27 3.01 5.52
C ARG A 374 -6.51 3.72 6.64
N ASN A 375 -5.70 4.73 6.30
CA ASN A 375 -4.97 5.51 7.30
C ASN A 375 -5.91 6.29 8.23
N ILE A 376 -7.00 6.84 7.67
CA ILE A 376 -8.01 7.59 8.41
C ILE A 376 -8.83 6.66 9.30
N GLU A 377 -9.22 5.48 8.79
CA GLU A 377 -9.94 4.45 9.52
C GLU A 377 -9.11 3.85 10.66
N ALA A 378 -7.81 3.59 10.44
CA ALA A 378 -6.92 3.08 11.47
C ALA A 378 -6.64 4.09 12.61
N ALA A 379 -6.89 5.38 12.36
CA ALA A 379 -6.77 6.44 13.36
C ALA A 379 -8.05 6.64 14.19
N ALA A 380 -9.04 5.74 14.05
CA ALA A 380 -10.40 5.94 14.53
C ALA A 380 -10.66 5.67 16.02
#